data_AF-A0A926TTU4-F1
#
_entry.id   AF-A0A926TTU4-F1
#
_cell.length_a   1.000
_cell.length_b   1.000
_cell.length_c   1.000
_cell.angle_alpha   90.00
_cell.angle_beta   90.00
_cell.angle_gamma   90.00
#
_symmetry.space_group_name_H-M   'P 1'
#
loop_
_entity.id
_entity.type
_entity.pdbx_description
1 polymer ?
#
loop_
_entity_poly.entity_id
_entity_poly.type
_entity_poly.pdbx_seq_one_letter_code
_entity_poly.pdbx_strand_id
1 'polypeptide(L)' 'MARKNTAKITFTCPPEMKQELESIAESERRTVSNLVEGVMFDWLESKKASLSSAKVDK' A
#
# COMPACT_ATOMS: atom_id res chain seq x y z
N MET A 1 7.52 23.42 3.22
CA MET A 1 6.45 22.61 2.61
C MET A 1 5.95 21.62 3.65
N ALA A 2 4.71 21.77 4.10
CA ALA A 2 4.12 20.93 5.13
C ALA A 2 4.12 19.46 4.68
N ARG A 3 4.79 18.59 5.43
CA ARG A 3 4.69 17.14 5.25
C ARG A 3 3.22 16.79 5.47
N LYS A 4 2.55 16.30 4.41
CA LYS A 4 1.23 15.66 4.52
C LYS A 4 1.27 14.73 5.74
N ASN A 5 0.23 14.78 6.57
CA ASN A 5 0.13 14.05 7.84
C ASN A 5 0.15 12.53 7.59
N THR A 6 1.33 11.96 7.36
CA THR A 6 1.51 10.52 7.10
C THR A 6 1.79 9.80 8.40
N ALA A 7 1.05 8.73 8.66
CA ALA A 7 1.28 7.85 9.80
C ALA A 7 2.39 6.84 9.45
N LYS A 8 3.35 6.64 10.37
CA LYS A 8 4.38 5.62 10.20
C LYS A 8 3.81 4.25 10.54
N ILE A 9 3.83 3.33 9.59
CA ILE A 9 3.50 1.92 9.79
C ILE A 9 4.81 1.12 9.71
N THR A 10 5.10 0.34 10.75
CA THR A 10 6.21 -0.61 10.72
C THR A 10 5.61 -1.98 10.46
N PHE A 11 6.06 -2.65 9.39
CA PHE A 11 5.65 -4.02 9.09
C PHE A 11 6.89 -4.91 9.02
N THR A 12 6.73 -6.17 9.41
CA THR A 12 7.76 -7.20 9.27
C THR A 12 7.39 -8.05 8.06
N CYS A 13 8.35 -8.28 7.17
CA CYS A 13 8.19 -9.14 6.01
C CYS A 13 9.38 -10.10 5.91
N PRO A 14 9.22 -11.24 5.24
CA PRO A 14 10.35 -12.10 4.92
C PRO A 14 11.38 -11.36 4.06
N PRO A 15 12.66 -11.73 4.17
CA PRO A 15 13.75 -11.04 3.47
C PRO A 15 13.61 -11.08 1.94
N GLU A 16 13.06 -12.17 1.40
CA GLU A 16 12.78 -12.32 -0.04
C GLU A 16 11.80 -11.25 -0.52
N MET A 17 10.71 -11.03 0.22
CA MET A 17 9.71 -10.01 -0.11
C MET A 17 10.30 -8.58 -0.03
N LYS A 18 11.19 -8.33 0.93
CA LYS A 18 11.89 -7.04 1.03
C LYS A 18 12.73 -6.78 -0.23
N GLN A 19 13.49 -7.78 -0.69
CA GLN A 19 14.33 -7.65 -1.87
C GLN A 19 13.51 -7.42 -3.13
N GLU A 20 12.40 -8.15 -3.31
CA GLU A 20 11.50 -7.92 -4.44
C GLU A 20 10.90 -6.51 -4.42
N LEU A 21 10.40 -6.04 -3.27
CA LEU A 21 9.86 -4.69 -3.13
C LEU A 21 10.91 -3.61 -3.44
N GLU A 22 12.16 -3.79 -3.00
CA GLU A 22 13.28 -2.89 -3.29
C GLU A 22 13.60 -2.91 -4.79
N SER A 23 13.63 -4.08 -5.43
CA SER A 23 13.92 -4.22 -6.87
C SER A 23 12.83 -3.61 -7.74
N ILE A 24 11.55 -3.76 -7.38
CA ILE A 24 10.42 -3.17 -8.09
C ILE A 24 10.45 -1.64 -7.93
N ALA A 25 10.67 -1.15 -6.71
CA ALA A 25 10.76 0.28 -6.44
C ALA A 25 11.91 0.93 -7.22
N GLU A 26 13.07 0.28 -7.31
CA GLU A 26 14.21 0.73 -8.11
C GLU A 26 13.85 0.80 -9.61
N SER A 27 13.20 -0.24 -10.14
CA SER A 27 12.77 -0.29 -11.54
C SER A 27 11.81 0.85 -11.90
N GLU A 28 10.90 1.20 -10.99
CA GLU A 28 9.94 2.30 -11.17
C GLU A 28 10.49 3.69 -10.80
N ARG A 29 11.76 3.80 -10.38
CA ARG A 29 12.38 5.03 -9.85
C ARG A 29 11.57 5.67 -8.71
N ARG A 30 11.05 4.83 -7.80
CA ARG A 30 10.26 5.25 -6.63
C ARG A 30 10.85 4.69 -5.35
N THR A 31 10.46 5.23 -4.19
CA THR A 31 10.81 4.65 -2.90
C THR A 31 9.88 3.47 -2.60
N VAL A 32 10.33 2.50 -1.80
CA VAL A 32 9.48 1.40 -1.32
C VAL A 32 8.24 1.94 -0.60
N SER A 33 8.36 3.04 0.14
CA SER A 33 7.22 3.70 0.79
C SER A 33 6.16 4.16 -0.21
N ASN A 34 6.58 4.78 -1.34
CA ASN A 34 5.64 5.22 -2.38
C ASN A 34 5.03 4.04 -3.14
N LEU A 35 5.81 2.97 -3.39
CA LEU A 35 5.31 1.75 -3.99
C LEU A 35 4.21 1.13 -3.13
N VAL A 36 4.50 0.92 -1.84
CA VAL A 36 3.54 0.36 -0.88
C VAL A 36 2.34 1.28 -0.71
N GLU A 37 2.52 2.60 -0.68
CA GLU A 37 1.41 3.56 -0.63
C GLU A 37 0.46 3.36 -1.82
N GLY A 38 0.98 3.29 -3.05
CA GLY A 38 0.19 3.08 -4.26
C GLY A 38 -0.59 1.76 -4.26
N VAL A 39 0.09 0.66 -3.92
CA VAL A 39 -0.52 -0.67 -3.84
C VAL A 39 -1.61 -0.72 -2.75
N MET A 40 -1.37 -0.10 -1.60
CA MET A 40 -2.35 -0.06 -0.51
C MET A 40 -3.56 0.78 -0.86
N PHE A 41 -3.39 1.90 -1.58
CA PHE A 41 -4.50 2.71 -2.06
C PHE A 41 -5.37 1.93 -3.05
N ASP A 42 -4.76 1.27 -4.04
CA ASP A 42 -5.46 0.45 -5.03
C ASP A 42 -6.22 -0.71 -4.36
N TRP A 43 -5.56 -1.42 -3.45
CA TRP A 43 -6.16 -2.52 -2.71
C TRP A 43 -7.33 -2.05 -1.81
N LEU A 44 -7.18 -0.89 -1.14
CA LEU A 44 -8.24 -0.30 -0.32
C LEU A 44 -9.43 0.14 -1.17
N GLU A 45 -9.20 0.71 -2.34
CA GLU A 45 -10.26 1.11 -3.27
C GLU A 45 -11.04 -0.10 -3.77
N SER A 46 -10.32 -1.15 -4.21
CA SER A 46 -10.89 -2.45 -4.58
C SER A 46 -11.69 -3.08 -3.44
N LYS A 47 -11.17 -3.04 -2.21
CA LYS A 47 -11.87 -3.55 -1.03
C LYS A 47 -13.10 -2.73 -0.67
N LYS A 48 -13.06 -1.40 -0.78
CA LYS A 48 -14.24 -0.54 -0.53
C LYS A 48 -15.36 -0.82 -1.52
N ALA A 49 -15.04 -1.00 -2.79
CA ALA A 49 -16.01 -1.39 -3.81
C ALA A 49 -16.68 -2.73 -3.46
N SER A 50 -15.89 -3.70 -3.00
CA SER A 50 -16.39 -5.01 -2.55
C SER A 50 -17.21 -4.93 -1.26
N LEU A 51 -16.79 -4.14 -0.26
CA LEU A 51 -17.51 -3.99 1.01
C LEU A 51 -18.79 -3.15 0.88
N SER A 52 -18.87 -2.20 -0.06
CA SER A 52 -20.07 -1.40 -0.29
C SER A 52 -21.24 -2.21 -0.85
N SER A 53 -20.99 -3.42 -1.39
CA SER A 53 -22.04 -4.35 -1.81
C SER A 53 -22.55 -5.26 -0.68
N ALA A 54 -21.90 -5.26 0.49
CA ALA A 54 -22.21 -6.17 1.60
C ALA A 54 -23.01 -5.51 2.75
N LYS A 55 -23.58 -4.32 2.53
CA LYS A 55 -24.32 -3.56 3.56
C LYS A 55 -25.79 -3.29 3.18
N VAL A 56 -26.44 -4.30 2.64
CA VAL A 56 -27.90 -4.46 2.66
C VAL A 56 -28.17 -5.73 3.47
N ASP A 57 -29.18 -5.67 4.33
CA ASP A 57 -29.64 -6.72 5.27
C ASP A 57 -28.87 -6.83 6.60
N LYS A 58 -29.25 -6.01 7.58
CA LYS A 58 -30.19 -6.43 8.64
C LYS A 58 -30.56 -5.28 9.58
#